data_AF-A0A2M7AP86-F1
#
_entry.id   AF-A0A2M7AP86-F1
#
_cell.length_a   1.000
_cell.length_b   1.000
_cell.length_c   1.000
_cell.angle_alpha   90.00
_cell.angle_beta   90.00
_cell.angle_gamma   90.00
#
_symmetry.space_group_name_H-M   'P 1'
#
loop_
_entity.id
_entity.type
_entity.pdbx_description
1 polymer ?
#
loop_
_entity_poly.entity_id
_entity_poly.type
_entity_poly.pdbx_seq_one_letter_code
_entity_poly.pdbx_strand_id
1 'polypeptide(L)'
;MKTLFQKDLKSTLTILISLLCLFISSSTTFAAKQKTSFRFVVLGDSRPICGYIPQPYPFKMMLEEINLISPDFVVNVGDLVYGYMCDEKEVRRQYEDYVLTTKSCLPPYYNVLGNHEIAGEKGEELYEEYLGKLYYSFDYGNSHFIVLDTDVNREIGKRGDTGRLGEKQFMWFKNDLEKNKEKENIFVFMHRPMYHYQDKKESSWSDEKERDKVHELLKKYKVKAVFAGHKHVYKKMTIDGVEHYITGGGGAEQDWEEIGGLGIYHYLLVEVNREKVEVKVVIPLHLWAEFYPENTGRHNKVTCNLYCTARYSLPLRVNGLRFVMPQLLDNEEYKISPGARILRIEKNSDNTNTVFVSAFLSLLRTRESITIELVRKEEEK
;
A
#
# COMPACT_ATOMS: atom_id res chain seq x y z
N MET A 1 -58.13 38.02 36.08
CA MET A 1 -57.20 39.15 36.28
C MET A 1 -55.77 38.62 36.46
N LYS A 2 -55.22 38.00 35.41
CA LYS A 2 -53.86 37.43 35.35
C LYS A 2 -53.16 38.03 34.13
N THR A 3 -52.68 39.25 34.26
CA THR A 3 -51.87 39.94 33.24
C THR A 3 -51.11 41.04 33.95
N LEU A 4 -49.89 40.73 34.39
CA LEU A 4 -48.79 41.66 34.70
C LEU A 4 -47.72 40.83 35.40
N PHE A 5 -46.79 40.24 34.64
CA PHE A 5 -45.42 39.83 35.02
C PHE A 5 -44.88 38.90 33.93
N GLN A 6 -44.72 39.44 32.72
CA GLN A 6 -44.02 38.73 31.64
C GLN A 6 -43.43 39.68 30.59
N LYS A 7 -42.81 40.76 31.08
CA LYS A 7 -41.79 41.52 30.35
C LYS A 7 -40.60 41.63 31.30
N ASP A 8 -39.39 41.51 30.77
CA ASP A 8 -38.09 41.59 31.46
C ASP A 8 -37.38 40.28 31.84
N LEU A 9 -37.50 39.22 31.02
CA LEU A 9 -36.54 38.10 31.04
C LEU A 9 -35.92 37.77 29.66
N LYS A 10 -36.10 38.63 28.65
CA LYS A 10 -35.55 38.41 27.28
C LYS A 10 -34.47 39.40 26.85
N SER A 11 -34.17 40.43 27.62
CA SER A 11 -33.15 41.45 27.27
C SER A 11 -31.82 41.28 28.03
N THR A 12 -31.79 40.57 29.16
CA THR A 12 -30.56 40.37 29.96
C THR A 12 -29.80 39.07 29.61
N LEU A 13 -30.44 38.10 28.95
CA LEU A 13 -29.80 36.84 28.57
C LEU A 13 -28.99 36.94 27.25
N THR A 14 -29.28 37.95 26.43
CA THR A 14 -28.62 38.13 25.12
C THR A 14 -27.27 38.84 25.22
N ILE A 15 -27.00 39.53 26.33
CA ILE A 15 -25.74 40.28 26.54
C ILE A 15 -24.68 39.45 27.29
N LEU A 16 -25.07 38.40 28.04
CA LEU A 16 -24.10 37.48 28.63
C LEU A 16 -23.60 36.38 27.67
N ILE A 17 -24.34 36.07 26.61
CA ILE A 17 -23.93 35.07 25.60
C ILE A 17 -23.01 35.70 24.52
N SER A 18 -23.03 37.03 24.35
CA SER A 18 -22.20 37.72 23.36
C SER A 18 -20.80 38.12 23.88
N LEU A 19 -20.57 38.08 25.21
CA LEU A 19 -19.25 38.33 25.81
C LEU A 19 -18.48 37.06 26.21
N LEU A 20 -19.10 35.88 26.08
CA LEU A 20 -18.44 34.58 26.30
C LEU A 20 -17.90 33.93 25.02
N CYS A 21 -17.89 34.66 23.89
CA CYS A 21 -17.42 34.17 22.59
C CYS A 21 -16.12 34.85 22.10
N LEU A 22 -15.40 35.56 22.96
CA LEU A 22 -14.17 36.30 22.59
C LEU A 22 -12.88 35.81 23.26
N PHE A 23 -12.90 34.63 23.86
CA PHE A 23 -11.69 33.90 24.28
C PHE A 23 -11.80 32.42 23.93
N ILE A 24 -11.96 32.12 22.63
CA ILE A 24 -11.50 30.83 22.13
C ILE A 24 -10.09 31.07 21.61
N SER A 25 -9.18 30.51 22.39
CA SER A 25 -7.76 30.34 22.12
C SER A 25 -7.39 30.43 20.64
N SER A 26 -6.43 31.32 20.36
CA SER A 26 -5.46 31.13 19.29
C SER A 26 -4.76 29.79 19.50
N SER A 27 -5.44 28.72 19.12
CA SER A 27 -4.83 27.44 18.87
C SER A 27 -4.03 27.64 17.59
N THR A 28 -2.78 28.06 17.75
CA THR A 28 -1.73 27.74 16.80
C THR A 28 -1.70 26.23 16.74
N THR A 29 -2.53 25.67 15.87
CA THR A 29 -2.36 24.31 15.38
C THR A 29 -1.01 24.34 14.69
N PHE A 30 0.02 23.87 15.39
CA PHE A 30 1.20 23.37 14.73
C PHE A 30 0.70 22.23 13.83
N ALA A 31 0.34 22.57 12.59
CA ALA A 31 0.08 21.57 11.57
C ALA A 31 1.34 20.71 11.52
N ALA A 32 1.22 19.45 11.97
CA ALA A 32 2.32 18.52 11.93
C ALA A 32 2.90 18.55 10.52
N LYS A 33 4.21 18.85 10.41
CA LYS A 33 4.86 19.04 9.12
C LYS A 33 4.58 17.80 8.27
N GLN A 34 3.83 18.00 7.19
CA GLN A 34 3.39 16.93 6.30
C GLN A 34 4.61 16.14 5.81
N LYS A 35 4.54 14.81 5.87
CA LYS A 35 5.63 13.93 5.41
C LYS A 35 5.83 14.14 3.91
N THR A 36 7.02 14.61 3.52
CA THR A 36 7.37 14.91 2.12
C THR A 36 8.24 13.84 1.50
N SER A 37 8.70 12.85 2.26
CA SER A 37 9.39 11.69 1.69
C SER A 37 8.89 10.41 2.36
N PHE A 38 8.55 9.43 1.53
CA PHE A 38 7.96 8.16 1.93
C PHE A 38 8.16 7.13 0.81
N ARG A 39 7.86 5.86 1.10
CA ARG A 39 7.95 4.79 0.11
C ARG A 39 6.71 3.91 0.18
N PHE A 40 6.22 3.44 -0.95
CA PHE A 40 5.13 2.47 -0.98
C PHE A 40 5.44 1.36 -1.97
N VAL A 41 4.78 0.22 -1.81
CA VAL A 41 4.89 -0.90 -2.74
C VAL A 41 3.61 -1.03 -3.55
N VAL A 42 3.77 -1.39 -4.84
CA VAL A 42 2.67 -1.78 -5.71
C VAL A 42 2.93 -3.18 -6.23
N LEU A 43 1.95 -4.05 -6.15
CA LEU A 43 1.93 -5.38 -6.76
C LEU A 43 0.53 -5.66 -7.29
N GLY A 44 0.34 -6.71 -8.07
CA GLY A 44 -0.95 -7.06 -8.68
C GLY A 44 -0.98 -8.50 -9.12
N ASP A 45 -2.18 -9.04 -9.34
CA ASP A 45 -2.37 -10.39 -9.87
C ASP A 45 -1.71 -11.43 -8.93
N SER A 46 -2.18 -11.45 -7.68
CA SER A 46 -1.64 -12.28 -6.60
C SER A 46 -2.45 -13.57 -6.36
N ARG A 47 -3.56 -13.75 -7.08
CA ARG A 47 -4.47 -14.88 -6.92
C ARG A 47 -3.82 -16.25 -7.14
N PRO A 48 -4.43 -17.33 -6.61
CA PRO A 48 -4.04 -18.69 -6.99
C PRO A 48 -4.35 -19.01 -8.46
N ILE A 49 -3.68 -20.02 -9.00
CA ILE A 49 -3.88 -20.51 -10.39
C ILE A 49 -5.25 -21.20 -10.57
N CYS A 50 -5.89 -21.65 -9.49
CA CYS A 50 -7.25 -22.20 -9.52
C CYS A 50 -7.99 -21.97 -8.19
N GLY A 51 -9.31 -22.10 -8.21
CA GLY A 51 -10.16 -21.73 -7.09
C GLY A 51 -9.97 -22.53 -5.80
N TYR A 52 -9.50 -23.78 -5.88
CA TYR A 52 -9.50 -24.73 -4.76
C TYR A 52 -8.18 -24.84 -4.01
N ILE A 53 -7.18 -24.04 -4.36
CA ILE A 53 -5.88 -24.04 -3.70
C ILE A 53 -5.68 -22.77 -2.87
N PRO A 54 -4.73 -22.76 -1.92
CA PRO A 54 -4.37 -21.56 -1.17
C PRO A 54 -3.61 -20.53 -2.01
N GLN A 55 -3.47 -19.32 -1.46
CA GLN A 55 -2.66 -18.24 -2.00
C GLN A 55 -1.23 -18.70 -2.29
N PRO A 56 -0.66 -18.27 -3.43
CA PRO A 56 0.56 -18.82 -3.97
C PRO A 56 1.78 -18.48 -3.09
N TYR A 57 2.73 -19.41 -3.01
CA TYR A 57 3.96 -19.24 -2.23
C TYR A 57 4.77 -17.99 -2.62
N PRO A 58 4.94 -17.66 -3.93
CA PRO A 58 5.57 -16.40 -4.34
C PRO A 58 4.95 -15.15 -3.69
N PHE A 59 3.63 -15.06 -3.61
CA PHE A 59 2.94 -13.93 -2.98
C PHE A 59 3.30 -13.83 -1.49
N LYS A 60 3.27 -14.95 -0.76
CA LYS A 60 3.63 -15.02 0.66
C LYS A 60 5.07 -14.54 0.91
N MET A 61 6.00 -14.96 0.06
CA MET A 61 7.40 -14.54 0.16
C MET A 61 7.60 -13.05 -0.15
N MET A 62 6.85 -12.49 -1.11
CA MET A 62 6.87 -11.04 -1.33
C MET A 62 6.45 -10.27 -0.08
N LEU A 63 5.43 -10.74 0.65
CA LEU A 63 5.00 -10.09 1.89
C LEU A 63 6.10 -10.10 2.96
N GLU A 64 6.85 -11.21 3.08
CA GLU A 64 8.00 -11.29 4.00
C GLU A 64 9.12 -10.30 3.62
N GLU A 65 9.44 -10.17 2.34
CA GLU A 65 10.41 -9.19 1.87
C GLU A 65 9.94 -7.74 2.07
N ILE A 66 8.67 -7.47 1.75
CA ILE A 66 8.03 -6.18 1.95
C ILE A 66 8.08 -5.79 3.43
N ASN A 67 7.88 -6.74 4.34
CA ASN A 67 8.02 -6.51 5.77
C ASN A 67 9.44 -6.10 6.17
N LEU A 68 10.47 -6.69 5.56
CA LEU A 68 11.87 -6.29 5.79
C LEU A 68 12.14 -4.89 5.22
N ILE A 69 11.69 -4.61 3.99
CA ILE A 69 11.81 -3.27 3.38
C ILE A 69 11.10 -2.22 4.25
N SER A 70 9.94 -2.60 4.80
CA SER A 70 9.04 -1.77 5.59
C SER A 70 8.71 -0.47 4.86
N PRO A 71 7.97 -0.53 3.73
CA PRO A 71 7.38 0.65 3.13
C PRO A 71 6.30 1.23 4.05
N ASP A 72 5.83 2.43 3.72
CA ASP A 72 4.80 3.14 4.47
C ASP A 72 3.39 2.57 4.24
N PHE A 73 3.16 1.95 3.09
CA PHE A 73 1.98 1.16 2.76
C PHE A 73 2.20 0.33 1.49
N VAL A 74 1.26 -0.55 1.18
CA VAL A 74 1.23 -1.41 0.01
C VAL A 74 -0.11 -1.27 -0.72
N VAL A 75 -0.10 -1.31 -2.05
CA VAL A 75 -1.30 -1.35 -2.89
C VAL A 75 -1.26 -2.58 -3.78
N ASN A 76 -2.29 -3.43 -3.71
CA ASN A 76 -2.49 -4.57 -4.59
C ASN A 76 -3.49 -4.24 -5.70
N VAL A 77 -3.08 -4.24 -6.96
CA VAL A 77 -3.85 -3.74 -8.11
C VAL A 77 -4.85 -4.75 -8.69
N GLY A 78 -5.42 -5.63 -7.86
CA GLY A 78 -6.51 -6.53 -8.21
C GLY A 78 -6.09 -7.93 -8.61
N ASP A 79 -7.10 -8.78 -8.87
CA ASP A 79 -6.97 -10.22 -9.07
C ASP A 79 -6.31 -10.90 -7.85
N LEU A 80 -7.05 -10.79 -6.76
CA LEU A 80 -6.72 -11.19 -5.40
C LEU A 80 -7.17 -12.62 -5.12
N VAL A 81 -8.33 -13.01 -5.66
CA VAL A 81 -8.91 -14.35 -5.58
C VAL A 81 -9.06 -14.96 -6.97
N TYR A 82 -9.36 -16.26 -7.07
CA TYR A 82 -9.63 -16.87 -8.37
C TYR A 82 -11.04 -16.52 -8.88
N GLY A 83 -12.05 -16.52 -8.02
CA GLY A 83 -13.41 -16.03 -8.29
C GLY A 83 -14.23 -16.85 -9.31
N TYR A 84 -13.73 -17.01 -10.54
CA TYR A 84 -14.42 -17.68 -11.64
C TYR A 84 -14.71 -19.15 -11.38
N MET A 85 -15.82 -19.63 -11.97
CA MET A 85 -16.22 -21.05 -11.96
C MET A 85 -16.31 -21.65 -10.54
N CYS A 86 -16.49 -20.81 -9.53
CA CYS A 86 -16.62 -21.19 -8.12
C CYS A 86 -18.03 -20.82 -7.64
N ASP A 87 -18.57 -21.61 -6.71
CA ASP A 87 -19.77 -21.21 -5.98
C ASP A 87 -19.43 -20.18 -4.89
N GLU A 88 -20.44 -19.54 -4.30
CA GLU A 88 -20.26 -18.53 -3.25
C GLU A 88 -19.42 -19.06 -2.08
N LYS A 89 -19.61 -20.32 -1.69
CA LYS A 89 -18.89 -20.93 -0.57
C LYS A 89 -17.39 -20.97 -0.85
N GLU A 90 -17.01 -21.35 -2.07
CA GLU A 90 -15.62 -21.42 -2.47
C GLU A 90 -14.99 -20.03 -2.63
N VAL A 91 -15.73 -19.05 -3.16
CA VAL A 91 -15.25 -17.65 -3.24
C VAL A 91 -15.02 -17.07 -1.85
N ARG A 92 -15.92 -17.33 -0.88
CA ARG A 92 -15.73 -16.94 0.53
C ARG A 92 -14.46 -17.54 1.12
N ARG A 93 -14.21 -18.84 0.90
CA ARG A 93 -12.97 -19.51 1.34
C ARG A 93 -11.72 -18.84 0.76
N GLN A 94 -11.75 -18.44 -0.51
CA GLN A 94 -10.65 -17.73 -1.16
C GLN A 94 -10.40 -16.36 -0.54
N TYR A 95 -11.46 -15.59 -0.24
CA TYR A 95 -11.32 -14.31 0.46
C TYR A 95 -10.78 -14.48 1.88
N GLU A 96 -11.23 -15.49 2.62
CA GLU A 96 -10.69 -15.81 3.95
C GLU A 96 -9.19 -16.12 3.90
N ASP A 97 -8.76 -16.95 2.95
CA ASP A 97 -7.35 -17.27 2.75
C ASP A 97 -6.53 -16.04 2.30
N TYR A 98 -7.09 -15.18 1.44
CA TYR A 98 -6.47 -13.90 1.07
C TYR A 98 -6.29 -12.97 2.27
N VAL A 99 -7.33 -12.79 3.09
CA VAL A 99 -7.29 -11.95 4.29
C VAL A 99 -6.33 -12.53 5.32
N LEU A 100 -6.31 -13.84 5.52
CA LEU A 100 -5.34 -14.50 6.42
C LEU A 100 -3.91 -14.34 5.92
N THR A 101 -3.70 -14.45 4.60
CA THR A 101 -2.38 -14.26 4.00
C THR A 101 -1.91 -12.81 4.14
N THR A 102 -2.75 -11.82 3.82
CA THR A 102 -2.39 -10.40 3.89
C THR A 102 -2.24 -9.87 5.32
N LYS A 103 -2.79 -10.53 6.34
CA LYS A 103 -2.48 -10.24 7.75
C LYS A 103 -1.00 -10.38 8.12
N SER A 104 -0.22 -11.15 7.35
CA SER A 104 1.23 -11.22 7.55
C SER A 104 1.95 -9.97 7.04
N CYS A 105 1.31 -9.14 6.20
CA CYS A 105 1.84 -7.86 5.76
C CYS A 105 1.68 -6.82 6.88
N LEU A 106 2.80 -6.28 7.33
CA LEU A 106 2.88 -5.40 8.48
C LEU A 106 2.58 -3.93 8.13
N PRO A 107 3.01 -3.39 6.96
CA PRO A 107 2.52 -2.10 6.49
C PRO A 107 1.01 -2.11 6.20
N PRO A 108 0.33 -0.94 6.28
CA PRO A 108 -1.04 -0.79 5.77
C PRO A 108 -1.17 -1.31 4.34
N TYR A 109 -2.25 -2.06 4.09
CA TYR A 109 -2.47 -2.77 2.83
C TYR A 109 -3.77 -2.32 2.17
N TYR A 110 -3.69 -1.84 0.94
CA TYR A 110 -4.81 -1.33 0.16
C TYR A 110 -5.08 -2.25 -1.03
N ASN A 111 -6.36 -2.50 -1.31
CA ASN A 111 -6.78 -3.37 -2.40
C ASN A 111 -7.48 -2.54 -3.48
N VAL A 112 -7.19 -2.88 -4.72
CA VAL A 112 -7.94 -2.50 -5.91
C VAL A 112 -8.78 -3.70 -6.33
N LEU A 113 -9.99 -3.45 -6.80
CA LEU A 113 -10.85 -4.47 -7.37
C LEU A 113 -10.38 -4.83 -8.79
N GLY A 114 -10.21 -6.14 -9.06
CA GLY A 114 -9.99 -6.69 -10.39
C GLY A 114 -11.17 -7.52 -10.91
N ASN A 115 -10.99 -8.08 -12.10
CA ASN A 115 -12.09 -8.79 -12.78
C ASN A 115 -12.42 -10.13 -12.14
N HIS A 116 -11.47 -10.74 -11.43
CA HIS A 116 -11.71 -11.97 -10.69
C HIS A 116 -12.59 -11.76 -9.45
N GLU A 117 -12.51 -10.60 -8.81
CA GLU A 117 -13.29 -10.29 -7.59
C GLU A 117 -14.79 -10.18 -7.87
N ILE A 118 -15.16 -9.73 -9.08
CA ILE A 118 -16.55 -9.56 -9.54
C ILE A 118 -17.04 -10.71 -10.41
N ALA A 119 -16.31 -11.83 -10.40
CA ALA A 119 -16.72 -13.05 -11.06
C ALA A 119 -17.94 -13.68 -10.34
N GLY A 120 -19.09 -13.71 -11.03
CA GLY A 120 -20.32 -14.34 -10.53
C GLY A 120 -21.31 -13.36 -9.91
N GLU A 121 -22.50 -13.86 -9.56
CA GLU A 121 -23.66 -13.01 -9.22
C GLU A 121 -23.43 -12.12 -7.98
N LYS A 122 -22.64 -12.59 -7.02
CA LYS A 122 -22.37 -11.91 -5.74
C LYS A 122 -20.95 -11.37 -5.61
N GLY A 123 -20.18 -11.31 -6.69
CA GLY A 123 -18.76 -10.92 -6.60
C GLY A 123 -18.55 -9.54 -5.97
N GLU A 124 -19.36 -8.55 -6.37
CA GLU A 124 -19.34 -7.20 -5.78
C GLU A 124 -19.68 -7.22 -4.29
N GLU A 125 -20.77 -7.89 -3.90
CA GLU A 125 -21.20 -8.00 -2.49
C GLU A 125 -20.11 -8.64 -1.62
N LEU A 126 -19.50 -9.72 -2.10
CA LEU A 126 -18.42 -10.42 -1.38
C LEU A 126 -17.16 -9.55 -1.28
N TYR A 127 -16.81 -8.81 -2.34
CA TYR A 127 -15.69 -7.88 -2.26
C TYR A 127 -15.96 -6.81 -1.19
N GLU A 128 -17.15 -6.21 -1.17
CA GLU A 128 -17.48 -5.20 -0.16
C GLU A 128 -17.52 -5.77 1.25
N GLU A 129 -18.01 -7.01 1.41
CA GLU A 129 -18.05 -7.72 2.69
C GLU A 129 -16.65 -7.92 3.29
N TYR A 130 -15.68 -8.36 2.47
CA TYR A 130 -14.33 -8.71 2.95
C TYR A 130 -13.33 -7.55 2.90
N LEU A 131 -13.41 -6.70 1.87
CA LEU A 131 -12.36 -5.72 1.52
C LEU A 131 -12.87 -4.27 1.48
N GLY A 132 -14.18 -4.04 1.50
CA GLY A 132 -14.79 -2.72 1.56
C GLY A 132 -15.00 -2.06 0.20
N LYS A 133 -14.81 -0.74 0.13
CA LYS A 133 -15.23 0.07 -1.04
C LYS A 133 -14.54 -0.34 -2.35
N LEU A 134 -15.31 -0.37 -3.43
CA LEU A 134 -14.85 -0.70 -4.79
C LEU A 134 -13.87 0.35 -5.35
N TYR A 135 -14.12 1.63 -5.04
CA TYR A 135 -13.27 2.76 -5.38
C TYR A 135 -13.25 3.75 -4.22
N TYR A 136 -12.10 4.38 -4.00
CA TYR A 136 -11.86 5.28 -2.87
C TYR A 136 -10.58 6.08 -3.08
N SER A 137 -10.33 7.07 -2.23
CA SER A 137 -9.06 7.79 -2.23
C SER A 137 -8.59 8.04 -0.80
N PHE A 138 -7.29 8.27 -0.66
CA PHE A 138 -6.66 8.58 0.61
C PHE A 138 -5.46 9.51 0.42
N ASP A 139 -5.12 10.21 1.49
CA ASP A 139 -3.92 11.05 1.54
C ASP A 139 -2.82 10.33 2.31
N TYR A 140 -1.59 10.44 1.82
CA TYR A 140 -0.41 10.08 2.58
C TYR A 140 0.70 11.08 2.32
N GLY A 141 1.22 11.69 3.38
CA GLY A 141 2.21 12.75 3.24
C GLY A 141 1.68 13.88 2.36
N ASN A 142 2.53 14.43 1.49
CA ASN A 142 2.22 15.48 0.50
C ASN A 142 1.42 14.99 -0.72
N SER A 143 1.00 13.72 -0.73
CA SER A 143 0.49 13.06 -1.93
C SER A 143 -0.93 12.53 -1.74
N HIS A 144 -1.62 12.34 -2.87
CA HIS A 144 -2.99 11.84 -2.94
C HIS A 144 -3.06 10.58 -3.82
N PHE A 145 -3.83 9.60 -3.37
CA PHE A 145 -3.88 8.25 -3.92
C PHE A 145 -5.33 7.90 -4.23
N ILE A 146 -5.60 7.55 -5.48
CA ILE A 146 -6.96 7.27 -5.98
C ILE A 146 -7.01 5.82 -6.45
N VAL A 147 -7.93 5.04 -5.89
CA VAL A 147 -8.22 3.67 -6.28
C VAL A 147 -9.53 3.64 -7.07
N LEU A 148 -9.50 3.08 -8.26
CA LEU A 148 -10.61 3.00 -9.20
C LEU A 148 -11.02 1.56 -9.49
N ASP A 149 -12.32 1.34 -9.66
CA ASP A 149 -12.91 0.12 -10.19
C ASP A 149 -13.03 0.25 -11.72
N THR A 150 -12.31 -0.59 -12.46
CA THR A 150 -12.37 -0.60 -13.93
C THR A 150 -13.29 -1.67 -14.52
N ASP A 151 -13.89 -2.50 -13.67
CA ASP A 151 -14.61 -3.71 -14.03
C ASP A 151 -16.12 -3.57 -13.85
N VAL A 152 -16.63 -2.36 -14.10
CA VAL A 152 -18.04 -1.98 -13.86
C VAL A 152 -19.07 -2.72 -14.72
N ASN A 153 -18.65 -3.55 -15.69
CA ASN A 153 -19.57 -4.41 -16.41
C ASN A 153 -19.87 -5.67 -15.59
N ARG A 154 -21.02 -5.68 -14.91
CA ARG A 154 -21.42 -6.79 -14.04
C ARG A 154 -22.24 -7.87 -14.73
N GLU A 155 -22.33 -7.87 -16.07
CA GLU A 155 -23.09 -8.88 -16.80
C GLU A 155 -22.50 -10.29 -16.64
N ILE A 156 -23.24 -11.17 -15.95
CA ILE A 156 -22.86 -12.54 -15.64
C ILE A 156 -22.56 -13.33 -16.92
N GLY A 157 -21.43 -14.04 -16.94
CA GLY A 157 -21.05 -14.92 -18.05
C GLY A 157 -20.51 -14.21 -19.29
N LYS A 158 -20.60 -12.87 -19.36
CA LYS A 158 -19.80 -12.10 -20.30
C LYS A 158 -18.46 -11.79 -19.65
N ARG A 159 -17.40 -12.40 -20.18
CA ARG A 159 -16.03 -11.90 -20.01
C ARG A 159 -15.96 -10.52 -20.69
N GLY A 160 -16.48 -9.49 -20.02
CA GLY A 160 -16.53 -8.12 -20.51
C GLY A 160 -15.12 -7.55 -20.50
N ASP A 161 -14.41 -7.76 -21.59
CA ASP A 161 -12.94 -7.74 -21.66
C ASP A 161 -12.30 -6.34 -21.68
N THR A 162 -13.01 -5.31 -21.21
CA THR A 162 -12.60 -3.93 -21.48
C THR A 162 -12.89 -3.00 -20.31
N GLY A 163 -11.85 -2.34 -19.80
CA GLY A 163 -11.95 -1.46 -18.65
C GLY A 163 -12.68 -0.15 -18.93
N ARG A 164 -13.35 0.38 -17.91
CA ARG A 164 -14.09 1.66 -17.93
C ARG A 164 -14.53 2.06 -16.51
N LEU A 165 -14.95 3.32 -16.28
CA LEU A 165 -15.39 3.77 -14.96
C LEU A 165 -16.92 3.85 -14.83
N GLY A 166 -17.62 4.08 -15.94
CA GLY A 166 -19.02 4.47 -15.90
C GLY A 166 -19.22 5.90 -15.34
N GLU A 167 -20.42 6.45 -15.54
CA GLU A 167 -20.68 7.89 -15.33
C GLU A 167 -20.54 8.32 -13.86
N LYS A 168 -21.11 7.55 -12.92
CA LYS A 168 -21.09 7.87 -11.49
C LYS A 168 -19.67 7.97 -10.94
N GLN A 169 -18.84 6.97 -11.23
CA GLN A 169 -17.45 6.94 -10.77
C GLN A 169 -16.60 7.97 -11.53
N PHE A 170 -16.82 8.17 -12.84
CA PHE A 170 -16.12 9.22 -13.59
C PHE A 170 -16.35 10.61 -12.98
N MET A 171 -17.59 10.93 -12.61
CA MET A 171 -17.91 12.21 -11.95
C MET A 171 -17.31 12.31 -10.55
N TRP A 172 -17.31 11.21 -9.78
CA TRP A 172 -16.61 11.15 -8.49
C TRP A 172 -15.11 11.41 -8.67
N PHE A 173 -14.46 10.72 -9.60
CA PHE A 173 -13.04 10.85 -9.92
C PHE A 173 -12.65 12.28 -10.31
N LYS A 174 -13.43 12.90 -11.20
CA LYS A 174 -13.24 14.30 -11.59
C LYS A 174 -13.31 15.26 -10.39
N ASN A 175 -14.28 15.07 -9.50
CA ASN A 175 -14.44 15.91 -8.32
C ASN A 175 -13.32 15.69 -7.30
N ASP A 176 -12.86 14.45 -7.14
CA ASP A 176 -11.76 14.10 -6.23
C ASP A 176 -10.44 14.70 -6.71
N LEU A 177 -10.15 14.65 -8.02
CA LEU A 177 -9.02 15.34 -8.63
C LEU A 177 -9.08 16.86 -8.45
N GLU A 178 -10.24 17.48 -8.68
CA GLU A 178 -10.41 18.93 -8.51
C GLU A 178 -10.20 19.36 -7.05
N LYS A 179 -10.69 18.57 -6.10
CA LYS A 179 -10.51 18.82 -4.66
C LYS A 179 -9.05 18.71 -4.23
N ASN A 180 -8.28 17.81 -4.86
CA ASN A 180 -6.91 17.49 -4.49
C ASN A 180 -5.86 18.05 -5.45
N LYS A 181 -6.24 18.99 -6.32
CA LYS A 181 -5.37 19.57 -7.37
C LYS A 181 -4.11 20.27 -6.85
N GLU A 182 -4.09 20.67 -5.58
CA GLU A 182 -2.94 21.33 -4.93
C GLU A 182 -1.96 20.34 -4.29
N LYS A 183 -2.18 19.03 -4.41
CA LYS A 183 -1.26 18.00 -3.90
C LYS A 183 -0.02 17.94 -4.78
N GLU A 184 1.16 17.77 -4.16
CA GLU A 184 2.44 17.71 -4.91
C GLU A 184 2.49 16.50 -5.85
N ASN A 185 1.86 15.39 -5.45
CA ASN A 185 1.75 14.19 -6.28
C ASN A 185 0.35 13.60 -6.19
N ILE A 186 -0.14 13.13 -7.33
CA ILE A 186 -1.36 12.33 -7.44
C ILE A 186 -1.01 11.01 -8.11
N PHE A 187 -1.46 9.91 -7.53
CA PHE A 187 -1.28 8.55 -8.04
C PHE A 187 -2.65 7.90 -8.23
N VAL A 188 -2.79 7.13 -9.32
CA VAL A 188 -4.03 6.41 -9.63
C VAL A 188 -3.74 4.92 -9.72
N PHE A 189 -4.61 4.10 -9.13
CA PHE A 189 -4.53 2.66 -9.13
C PHE A 189 -5.83 2.11 -9.69
N MET A 190 -5.71 1.13 -10.58
CA MET A 190 -6.83 0.45 -11.22
C MET A 190 -6.39 -0.97 -11.56
N HIS A 191 -7.31 -1.85 -11.95
CA HIS A 191 -6.92 -3.19 -12.37
C HIS A 191 -6.64 -3.25 -13.87
N ARG A 192 -7.58 -2.82 -14.71
CA ARG A 192 -7.42 -2.89 -16.16
C ARG A 192 -6.61 -1.72 -16.71
N PRO A 193 -5.52 -1.99 -17.44
CA PRO A 193 -4.73 -0.93 -18.04
C PRO A 193 -5.54 -0.16 -19.09
N MET A 194 -5.37 1.16 -19.12
CA MET A 194 -6.03 2.04 -20.10
C MET A 194 -5.56 1.79 -21.53
N TYR A 195 -4.29 1.43 -21.71
CA TYR A 195 -3.64 1.36 -23.02
C TYR A 195 -3.17 -0.04 -23.35
N HIS A 196 -3.36 -0.42 -24.60
CA HIS A 196 -2.96 -1.72 -25.13
C HIS A 196 -1.45 -1.87 -25.19
N TYR A 197 -1.05 -3.13 -25.19
CA TYR A 197 0.28 -3.58 -25.55
C TYR A 197 0.21 -4.22 -26.96
N GLN A 198 0.84 -3.59 -27.96
CA GLN A 198 0.80 -3.99 -29.38
C GLN A 198 -0.61 -4.00 -30.02
N ASP A 199 -0.71 -4.41 -31.30
CA ASP A 199 -1.92 -4.31 -32.14
C ASP A 199 -3.12 -5.18 -31.68
N LYS A 200 -2.98 -5.95 -30.59
CA LYS A 200 -4.09 -6.73 -30.01
C LYS A 200 -4.93 -5.83 -29.08
N LYS A 201 -6.12 -5.45 -29.54
CA LYS A 201 -7.11 -4.62 -28.82
C LYS A 201 -7.81 -5.32 -27.64
N GLU A 202 -7.41 -6.53 -27.30
CA GLU A 202 -8.09 -7.33 -26.27
C GLU A 202 -7.49 -7.00 -24.89
N SER A 203 -8.32 -6.97 -23.85
CA SER A 203 -7.97 -6.69 -22.42
C SER A 203 -7.42 -5.30 -22.02
N SER A 204 -7.70 -4.22 -22.78
CA SER A 204 -7.56 -2.82 -22.28
C SER A 204 -8.83 -2.03 -22.52
N TRP A 205 -8.86 -0.74 -22.19
CA TRP A 205 -10.07 0.08 -22.38
C TRP A 205 -10.40 0.20 -23.86
N SER A 206 -11.49 -0.44 -24.29
CA SER A 206 -11.91 -0.53 -25.70
C SER A 206 -12.65 0.70 -26.20
N ASP A 207 -13.37 1.39 -25.31
CA ASP A 207 -13.98 2.68 -25.62
C ASP A 207 -12.93 3.78 -25.49
N GLU A 208 -12.31 4.11 -26.63
CA GLU A 208 -11.31 5.17 -26.73
C GLU A 208 -11.85 6.52 -26.23
N LYS A 209 -13.15 6.83 -26.43
CA LYS A 209 -13.72 8.10 -25.98
C LYS A 209 -13.83 8.15 -24.45
N GLU A 210 -14.19 7.05 -23.81
CA GLU A 210 -14.21 7.00 -22.34
C GLU A 210 -12.79 7.03 -21.77
N ARG A 211 -11.87 6.26 -22.35
CA ARG A 211 -10.43 6.29 -22.00
C ARG A 211 -9.85 7.69 -22.12
N ASP A 212 -10.07 8.37 -23.23
CA ASP A 212 -9.47 9.67 -23.52
C ASP A 212 -10.03 10.76 -22.59
N LYS A 213 -11.31 10.69 -22.20
CA LYS A 213 -11.87 11.58 -21.17
C LYS A 213 -11.16 11.44 -19.83
N VAL A 214 -10.83 10.20 -19.43
CA VAL A 214 -10.07 9.94 -18.20
C VAL A 214 -8.63 10.44 -18.37
N HIS A 215 -7.99 10.15 -19.50
CA HIS A 215 -6.63 10.60 -19.81
C HIS A 215 -6.48 12.13 -19.76
N GLU A 216 -7.44 12.87 -20.31
CA GLU A 216 -7.42 14.33 -20.27
C GLU A 216 -7.51 14.87 -18.83
N LEU A 217 -8.20 14.18 -17.92
CA LEU A 217 -8.15 14.50 -16.48
C LEU A 217 -6.77 14.18 -15.89
N LEU A 218 -6.20 12.99 -16.19
CA LEU A 218 -4.86 12.62 -15.71
C LEU A 218 -3.81 13.68 -16.08
N LYS A 219 -3.84 14.15 -17.34
CA LYS A 219 -3.00 15.24 -17.84
C LYS A 219 -3.26 16.56 -17.14
N LYS A 220 -4.53 16.99 -17.11
CA LYS A 220 -4.93 18.29 -16.53
C LYS A 220 -4.45 18.43 -15.07
N TYR A 221 -4.57 17.37 -14.29
CA TYR A 221 -4.19 17.35 -12.87
C TYR A 221 -2.78 16.80 -12.62
N LYS A 222 -1.96 16.64 -13.67
CA LYS A 222 -0.56 16.23 -13.60
C LYS A 222 -0.34 14.97 -12.75
N VAL A 223 -1.20 13.95 -12.95
CA VAL A 223 -1.06 12.65 -12.29
C VAL A 223 0.32 12.08 -12.61
N LYS A 224 1.06 11.68 -11.56
CA LYS A 224 2.45 11.23 -11.68
C LYS A 224 2.55 9.84 -12.27
N ALA A 225 1.69 8.93 -11.81
CA ALA A 225 1.66 7.58 -12.31
C ALA A 225 0.27 6.94 -12.16
N VAL A 226 -0.04 6.07 -13.13
CA VAL A 226 -1.15 5.13 -13.09
C VAL A 226 -0.57 3.72 -12.98
N PHE A 227 -1.07 2.93 -12.02
CA PHE A 227 -0.68 1.54 -11.83
C PHE A 227 -1.86 0.61 -12.13
N ALA A 228 -1.60 -0.43 -12.92
CA ALA A 228 -2.56 -1.43 -13.37
C ALA A 228 -1.99 -2.86 -13.29
N GLY A 229 -2.86 -3.87 -13.25
CA GLY A 229 -2.53 -5.30 -13.26
C GLY A 229 -3.01 -5.96 -14.55
N HIS A 230 -3.72 -7.09 -14.42
CA HIS A 230 -4.54 -7.76 -15.44
C HIS A 230 -3.79 -8.50 -16.54
N LYS A 231 -2.66 -7.95 -17.00
CA LYS A 231 -1.88 -8.53 -18.11
C LYS A 231 -0.79 -9.50 -17.68
N HIS A 232 -0.63 -9.75 -16.37
CA HIS A 232 0.30 -10.74 -15.84
C HIS A 232 1.77 -10.56 -16.33
N VAL A 233 2.17 -9.30 -16.55
CA VAL A 233 3.51 -8.89 -16.99
C VAL A 233 3.94 -7.59 -16.30
N TYR A 234 5.24 -7.29 -16.33
CA TYR A 234 5.75 -5.94 -16.10
C TYR A 234 5.80 -5.13 -17.39
N LYS A 235 5.23 -3.93 -17.38
CA LYS A 235 5.44 -2.93 -18.45
C LYS A 235 5.42 -1.50 -17.91
N LYS A 236 6.21 -0.64 -18.53
CA LYS A 236 6.20 0.80 -18.33
C LYS A 236 5.94 1.51 -19.67
N MET A 237 5.08 2.51 -19.66
CA MET A 237 4.79 3.42 -20.77
C MET A 237 4.70 4.86 -20.26
N THR A 238 4.98 5.84 -21.11
CA THR A 238 4.77 7.25 -20.82
C THR A 238 3.91 7.84 -21.92
N ILE A 239 2.75 8.40 -21.57
CA ILE A 239 1.78 8.94 -22.52
C ILE A 239 1.44 10.36 -22.08
N ASP A 240 1.77 11.35 -22.91
CA ASP A 240 1.59 12.78 -22.62
C ASP A 240 2.14 13.21 -21.24
N GLY A 241 3.26 12.61 -20.82
CA GLY A 241 3.92 12.90 -19.54
C GLY A 241 3.33 12.21 -18.32
N VAL A 242 2.30 11.37 -18.49
CA VAL A 242 1.77 10.48 -17.44
C VAL A 242 2.45 9.12 -17.55
N GLU A 243 3.01 8.63 -16.45
CA GLU A 243 3.64 7.31 -16.39
C GLU A 243 2.57 6.23 -16.17
N HIS A 244 2.58 5.18 -16.99
CA HIS A 244 1.68 4.03 -16.85
C HIS A 244 2.51 2.78 -16.56
N TYR A 245 2.15 2.08 -15.50
CA TYR A 245 2.76 0.82 -15.09
C TYR A 245 1.72 -0.30 -15.15
N ILE A 246 2.10 -1.41 -15.78
CA ILE A 246 1.42 -2.70 -15.68
C ILE A 246 2.30 -3.57 -14.79
N THR A 247 1.74 -4.14 -13.73
CA THR A 247 2.48 -4.84 -12.67
C THR A 247 1.77 -6.11 -12.19
N GLY A 248 1.56 -7.07 -13.09
CA GLY A 248 0.91 -8.35 -12.77
C GLY A 248 1.83 -9.46 -12.29
N GLY A 249 2.82 -9.11 -11.46
CA GLY A 249 3.87 -10.01 -11.00
C GLY A 249 3.68 -10.59 -9.60
N GLY A 250 2.51 -10.39 -8.97
CA GLY A 250 2.29 -10.57 -7.53
C GLY A 250 2.14 -12.00 -7.05
N GLY A 251 2.08 -12.99 -7.95
CA GLY A 251 2.11 -14.41 -7.60
C GLY A 251 1.28 -15.33 -8.50
N ALA A 252 0.34 -14.77 -9.27
CA ALA A 252 -0.41 -15.53 -10.27
C ALA A 252 0.49 -15.98 -11.44
N GLU A 253 0.01 -16.94 -12.23
CA GLU A 253 0.69 -17.45 -13.42
C GLU A 253 1.10 -16.29 -14.36
N GLN A 254 2.33 -16.30 -14.87
CA GLN A 254 2.80 -15.19 -15.73
C GLN A 254 2.57 -15.53 -17.21
N ASP A 255 2.34 -14.49 -18.02
CA ASP A 255 2.29 -14.64 -19.48
C ASP A 255 3.71 -14.49 -20.05
N TRP A 256 4.38 -15.62 -20.29
CA TRP A 256 5.79 -15.69 -20.67
C TRP A 256 6.04 -15.49 -22.17
N GLU A 257 5.04 -15.70 -23.02
CA GLU A 257 5.25 -15.84 -24.47
C GLU A 257 4.52 -14.79 -25.33
N GLU A 258 3.47 -14.10 -24.86
CA GLU A 258 2.57 -13.40 -25.80
C GLU A 258 2.52 -11.87 -25.76
N ILE A 259 2.98 -11.19 -24.68
CA ILE A 259 2.66 -9.77 -24.45
C ILE A 259 3.92 -8.90 -24.28
N GLY A 260 5.09 -9.32 -24.79
CA GLY A 260 6.39 -8.62 -24.84
C GLY A 260 6.70 -7.57 -23.73
N GLY A 261 6.21 -7.84 -22.53
CA GLY A 261 6.68 -7.35 -21.25
C GLY A 261 7.57 -8.44 -20.63
N LEU A 262 7.98 -8.21 -19.39
CA LEU A 262 8.69 -9.24 -18.63
C LEU A 262 7.64 -10.02 -17.83
N GLY A 263 7.29 -11.23 -18.29
CA GLY A 263 6.59 -12.20 -17.45
C GLY A 263 7.59 -12.66 -16.39
N ILE A 264 7.57 -12.06 -15.22
CA ILE A 264 8.42 -12.42 -14.08
C ILE A 264 7.65 -12.05 -12.81
N TYR A 265 7.85 -12.80 -11.74
CA TYR A 265 7.40 -12.34 -10.44
C TYR A 265 8.13 -11.04 -10.07
N HIS A 266 7.37 -10.04 -9.65
CA HIS A 266 7.89 -8.73 -9.27
C HIS A 266 6.88 -7.94 -8.42
N TYR A 267 7.40 -6.96 -7.70
CA TYR A 267 6.64 -5.84 -7.17
C TYR A 267 7.41 -4.54 -7.44
N LEU A 268 6.70 -3.41 -7.40
CA LEU A 268 7.28 -2.09 -7.61
C LEU A 268 7.49 -1.41 -6.26
N LEU A 269 8.72 -0.99 -5.97
CA LEU A 269 9.01 -0.09 -4.86
C LEU A 269 9.02 1.35 -5.39
N VAL A 270 8.07 2.15 -4.93
CA VAL A 270 7.94 3.56 -5.29
C VAL A 270 8.49 4.43 -4.17
N GLU A 271 9.47 5.26 -4.48
CA GLU A 271 10.09 6.20 -3.55
C GLU A 271 9.69 7.63 -3.93
N VAL A 272 9.05 8.32 -2.99
CA VAL A 272 8.61 9.71 -3.16
C VAL A 272 9.49 10.61 -2.30
N ASN A 273 9.97 11.70 -2.88
CA ASN A 273 10.66 12.77 -2.18
C ASN A 273 10.28 14.12 -2.81
N ARG A 274 9.37 14.83 -2.14
CA ARG A 274 8.66 16.00 -2.66
C ARG A 274 7.97 15.62 -3.96
N GLU A 275 8.26 16.32 -5.06
CA GLU A 275 7.73 16.02 -6.40
C GLU A 275 8.50 14.94 -7.16
N LYS A 276 9.66 14.49 -6.65
CA LYS A 276 10.47 13.45 -7.28
C LYS A 276 9.88 12.08 -6.92
N VAL A 277 9.54 11.32 -7.96
CA VAL A 277 9.05 9.94 -7.86
C VAL A 277 10.02 9.02 -8.59
N GLU A 278 10.47 7.97 -7.91
CA GLU A 278 11.30 6.91 -8.48
C GLU A 278 10.60 5.57 -8.31
N VAL A 279 10.48 4.79 -9.38
CA VAL A 279 9.85 3.47 -9.37
C VAL A 279 10.92 2.42 -9.68
N LYS A 280 11.13 1.49 -8.74
CA LYS A 280 12.09 0.39 -8.85
C LYS A 280 11.35 -0.92 -8.99
N VAL A 281 11.72 -1.72 -9.99
CA VAL A 281 11.24 -3.10 -10.11
C VAL A 281 12.06 -3.98 -9.18
N VAL A 282 11.39 -4.70 -8.30
CA VAL A 282 12.03 -5.63 -7.36
C VAL A 282 11.63 -7.05 -7.74
N ILE A 283 12.64 -7.87 -8.04
CA ILE A 283 12.47 -9.31 -8.24
C ILE A 283 12.52 -9.96 -6.85
N PRO A 284 11.50 -10.75 -6.47
CA PRO A 284 11.38 -11.32 -5.14
C PRO A 284 12.26 -12.57 -4.96
N LEU A 285 12.20 -13.17 -3.77
CA LEU A 285 12.93 -14.37 -3.36
C LEU A 285 14.44 -14.14 -3.24
N HIS A 286 14.81 -12.90 -2.97
CA HIS A 286 16.19 -12.45 -2.94
C HIS A 286 16.55 -11.69 -1.67
N LEU A 287 15.62 -11.43 -0.75
CA LEU A 287 15.87 -10.75 0.52
C LEU A 287 15.32 -11.55 1.70
N TRP A 288 16.18 -11.95 2.65
CA TRP A 288 15.71 -12.60 3.87
C TRP A 288 16.65 -12.32 5.05
N ALA A 289 16.16 -12.57 6.26
CA ALA A 289 16.86 -12.30 7.51
C ALA A 289 16.85 -13.52 8.42
N GLU A 290 18.01 -13.87 8.97
CA GLU A 290 18.16 -14.96 9.94
C GLU A 290 18.75 -14.42 11.25
N PHE A 291 18.21 -14.85 12.38
CA PHE A 291 18.65 -14.39 13.69
C PHE A 291 19.42 -15.50 14.43
N TYR A 292 20.53 -15.14 15.06
CA TYR A 292 21.32 -16.01 15.89
C TYR A 292 21.87 -15.29 17.14
N PRO A 293 21.71 -15.85 18.36
CA PRO A 293 20.79 -16.95 18.68
C PRO A 293 19.33 -16.57 18.37
N GLU A 294 18.41 -17.48 18.63
CA GLU A 294 16.98 -17.28 18.41
C GLU A 294 16.45 -15.92 18.94
N ASN A 295 15.62 -15.25 18.14
CA ASN A 295 15.14 -13.90 18.40
C ASN A 295 13.96 -13.88 19.38
N THR A 296 14.21 -14.33 20.62
CA THR A 296 13.17 -14.64 21.62
C THR A 296 13.13 -13.67 22.81
N GLY A 297 14.05 -12.69 22.87
CA GLY A 297 14.20 -11.81 24.04
C GLY A 297 14.94 -12.43 25.22
N ARG A 298 15.39 -13.69 25.12
CA ARG A 298 16.14 -14.39 26.19
C ARG A 298 17.63 -14.11 26.19
N HIS A 299 18.15 -13.57 25.09
CA HIS A 299 19.58 -13.37 24.88
C HIS A 299 19.92 -11.88 24.95
N ASN A 300 20.94 -11.54 25.72
CA ASN A 300 21.45 -10.16 25.80
C ASN A 300 22.13 -9.70 24.51
N LYS A 301 22.47 -10.63 23.61
CA LYS A 301 23.13 -10.37 22.33
C LYS A 301 22.48 -11.20 21.23
N VAL A 302 22.03 -10.54 20.18
CA VAL A 302 21.39 -11.17 19.02
C VAL A 302 21.99 -10.58 17.75
N THR A 303 22.31 -11.43 16.78
CA THR A 303 22.81 -11.03 15.46
C THR A 303 21.81 -11.43 14.38
N CYS A 304 21.43 -10.47 13.56
CA CYS A 304 20.69 -10.69 12.32
C CYS A 304 21.68 -10.78 11.15
N ASN A 305 21.67 -11.88 10.42
CA ASN A 305 22.30 -12.02 9.11
C ASN A 305 21.25 -11.66 8.06
N LEU A 306 21.44 -10.53 7.40
CA LEU A 306 20.59 -10.04 6.32
C LEU A 306 21.22 -10.43 4.98
N TYR A 307 20.50 -11.20 4.19
CA TYR A 307 20.97 -11.73 2.91
C TYR A 307 20.24 -11.02 1.77
N CYS A 308 21.01 -10.59 0.76
CA CYS A 308 20.45 -10.11 -0.50
C CYS A 308 21.15 -10.76 -1.69
N THR A 309 20.46 -11.63 -2.44
CA THR A 309 21.02 -12.33 -3.62
C THR A 309 20.65 -11.70 -4.96
N ALA A 310 19.84 -10.64 -4.94
CA ALA A 310 19.41 -9.94 -6.13
C ALA A 310 20.61 -9.39 -6.91
N ARG A 311 20.55 -9.49 -8.24
CA ARG A 311 21.62 -9.05 -9.16
C ARG A 311 21.47 -7.61 -9.63
N TYR A 312 20.30 -7.00 -9.42
CA TYR A 312 19.94 -5.68 -9.96
C TYR A 312 19.37 -4.70 -8.92
N SER A 313 19.39 -5.04 -7.62
CA SER A 313 18.90 -4.15 -6.56
C SER A 313 20.01 -3.21 -6.08
N LEU A 314 20.00 -1.98 -6.59
CA LEU A 314 20.81 -0.85 -6.09
C LEU A 314 20.28 -0.38 -4.72
N PRO A 315 21.05 0.39 -3.94
CA PRO A 315 21.10 0.21 -2.49
C PRO A 315 19.73 0.25 -1.83
N LEU A 316 19.47 -0.77 -1.02
CA LEU A 316 18.17 -0.99 -0.40
C LEU A 316 18.26 -0.67 1.08
N ARG A 317 17.41 0.26 1.52
CA ARG A 317 17.21 0.51 2.95
C ARG A 317 16.13 -0.43 3.48
N VAL A 318 16.52 -1.26 4.44
CA VAL A 318 15.67 -2.22 5.16
C VAL A 318 15.33 -1.60 6.51
N ASN A 319 14.07 -1.24 6.72
CA ASN A 319 13.59 -0.56 7.93
C ASN A 319 12.78 -1.47 8.86
N GLY A 320 12.57 -2.73 8.46
CA GLY A 320 11.68 -3.67 9.11
C GLY A 320 12.36 -4.71 10.01
N LEU A 321 13.66 -4.59 10.28
CA LEU A 321 14.33 -5.51 11.18
C LEU A 321 13.81 -5.33 12.61
N ARG A 322 13.44 -6.44 13.24
CA ARG A 322 12.86 -6.46 14.59
C ARG A 322 13.67 -7.40 15.45
N PHE A 323 14.33 -6.85 16.46
CA PHE A 323 15.02 -7.64 17.48
C PHE A 323 14.15 -7.69 18.72
N VAL A 324 13.89 -8.90 19.22
CA VAL A 324 13.25 -9.10 20.53
C VAL A 324 14.37 -9.22 21.54
N MET A 325 14.47 -8.24 22.43
CA MET A 325 15.55 -8.10 23.40
C MET A 325 15.01 -8.08 24.83
N PRO A 326 15.81 -8.47 25.85
CA PRO A 326 15.41 -8.35 27.25
C PRO A 326 15.05 -6.90 27.60
N GLN A 327 14.05 -6.68 28.45
CA GLN A 327 13.70 -5.32 28.87
C GLN A 327 14.87 -4.62 29.58
N LEU A 328 15.12 -3.35 29.21
CA LEU A 328 16.17 -2.52 29.82
C LEU A 328 15.87 -2.18 31.27
N LEU A 329 16.90 -2.29 32.12
CA LEU A 329 16.97 -1.62 33.42
C LEU A 329 17.47 -0.17 33.27
N ASP A 330 17.31 0.63 34.33
CA ASP A 330 17.63 2.07 34.31
C ASP A 330 19.11 2.36 33.93
N ASN A 331 20.02 1.45 34.30
CA ASN A 331 21.45 1.53 34.02
C ASN A 331 21.87 0.75 32.77
N GLU A 332 20.95 0.38 31.88
CA GLU A 332 21.23 -0.40 30.68
C GLU A 332 20.85 0.33 29.40
N GLU A 333 21.51 -0.04 28.30
CA GLU A 333 21.21 0.44 26.95
C GLU A 333 21.43 -0.66 25.90
N TYR A 334 20.87 -0.45 24.72
CA TYR A 334 21.19 -1.28 23.56
C TYR A 334 22.27 -0.63 22.71
N LYS A 335 23.39 -1.32 22.52
CA LYS A 335 24.39 -1.01 21.50
C LYS A 335 24.09 -1.81 20.24
N ILE A 336 24.21 -1.16 19.08
CA ILE A 336 23.98 -1.77 17.78
C ILE A 336 25.22 -1.65 16.90
N SER A 337 25.45 -2.65 16.04
CA SER A 337 26.55 -2.63 15.07
C SER A 337 26.60 -1.34 14.25
N PRO A 338 27.80 -0.85 13.90
CA PRO A 338 27.97 0.27 12.99
C PRO A 338 27.22 0.03 11.67
N GLY A 339 26.66 1.09 11.09
CA GLY A 339 25.89 1.02 9.83
C GLY A 339 24.40 0.66 10.00
N ALA A 340 23.98 0.26 11.20
CA ALA A 340 22.58 0.11 11.58
C ALA A 340 22.14 1.20 12.56
N ARG A 341 20.83 1.46 12.63
CA ARG A 341 20.24 2.45 13.53
C ARG A 341 18.97 1.94 14.18
N ILE A 342 18.87 2.08 15.50
CA ILE A 342 17.61 1.88 16.22
C ILE A 342 16.63 2.99 15.82
N LEU A 343 15.48 2.61 15.28
CA LEU A 343 14.41 3.52 14.88
C LEU A 343 13.49 3.85 16.06
N ARG A 344 13.11 2.82 16.81
CA ARG A 344 12.27 2.92 18.01
C ARG A 344 12.32 1.62 18.80
N ILE A 345 11.86 1.69 20.05
CA ILE A 345 11.75 0.55 20.96
C ILE A 345 10.30 0.50 21.45
N GLU A 346 9.67 -0.66 21.38
CA GLU A 346 8.34 -0.92 21.89
C GLU A 346 8.44 -1.94 23.03
N LYS A 347 7.80 -1.64 24.17
CA LYS A 347 7.75 -2.58 25.31
C LYS A 347 6.69 -3.64 25.06
N ASN A 348 7.03 -4.89 25.23
CA ASN A 348 6.11 -6.02 25.12
C ASN A 348 5.53 -6.36 26.51
N SER A 349 4.43 -7.11 26.54
CA SER A 349 3.77 -7.53 27.79
C SER A 349 4.51 -8.62 28.56
N ASP A 350 5.51 -9.25 27.95
CA ASP A 350 6.25 -10.41 28.47
C ASP A 350 7.65 -10.06 29.01
N ASN A 351 7.86 -8.80 29.44
CA ASN A 351 9.13 -8.25 29.90
C ASN A 351 10.27 -8.32 28.85
N THR A 352 9.90 -8.29 27.57
CA THR A 352 10.83 -8.06 26.46
C THR A 352 10.56 -6.71 25.80
N ASN A 353 11.47 -6.28 24.94
CA ASN A 353 11.36 -5.11 24.11
C ASN A 353 11.50 -5.53 22.64
N THR A 354 10.63 -5.01 21.77
CA THR A 354 10.82 -5.07 20.33
C THR A 354 11.60 -3.84 19.87
N VAL A 355 12.84 -4.05 19.43
CA VAL A 355 13.73 -3.01 18.91
C VAL A 355 13.67 -3.00 17.39
N PHE A 356 13.16 -1.91 16.82
CA PHE A 356 13.05 -1.73 15.38
C PHE A 356 14.32 -1.11 14.84
N VAL A 357 14.90 -1.73 13.82
CA VAL A 357 16.22 -1.38 13.29
C VAL A 357 16.14 -1.09 11.80
N SER A 358 16.83 -0.01 11.41
CA SER A 358 17.14 0.30 10.02
C SER A 358 18.56 -0.17 9.70
N ALA A 359 18.73 -0.78 8.54
CA ALA A 359 20.01 -1.12 7.97
C ALA A 359 20.05 -0.74 6.49
N PHE A 360 21.26 -0.50 6.01
CA PHE A 360 21.52 -0.13 4.62
C PHE A 360 22.33 -1.21 3.94
N LEU A 361 21.77 -1.81 2.89
CA LEU A 361 22.47 -2.76 2.05
C LEU A 361 23.18 -2.00 0.93
N SER A 362 24.51 -1.93 1.04
CA SER A 362 25.34 -1.08 0.17
C SER A 362 25.78 -1.75 -1.13
N LEU A 363 25.84 -3.09 -1.18
CA LEU A 363 26.35 -3.86 -2.32
C LEU A 363 25.44 -5.06 -2.65
N LEU A 364 25.57 -5.55 -3.88
CA LEU A 364 24.93 -6.78 -4.36
C LEU A 364 25.60 -8.01 -3.73
N ARG A 365 24.85 -9.10 -3.53
CA ARG A 365 25.37 -10.36 -2.95
C ARG A 365 26.05 -10.17 -1.59
N THR A 366 25.52 -9.27 -0.78
CA THR A 366 26.03 -9.05 0.57
C THR A 366 25.31 -9.93 1.57
N ARG A 367 26.10 -10.44 2.51
CA ARG A 367 25.63 -10.77 3.84
C ARG A 367 26.06 -9.62 4.74
N GLU A 368 25.09 -8.89 5.28
CA GLU A 368 25.33 -7.89 6.31
C GLU A 368 24.95 -8.50 7.66
N SER A 369 25.84 -8.40 8.64
CA SER A 369 25.59 -8.88 9.99
C SER A 369 25.34 -7.69 10.90
N ILE A 370 24.14 -7.64 11.48
CA ILE A 370 23.69 -6.56 12.34
C ILE A 370 23.47 -7.16 13.73
N THR A 371 24.31 -6.75 14.68
CA THR A 371 24.24 -7.23 16.05
C THR A 371 23.67 -6.15 16.95
N ILE A 372 22.76 -6.54 17.83
CA ILE A 372 22.31 -5.74 18.96
C ILE A 372 22.74 -6.42 20.26
N GLU A 373 23.20 -5.63 21.21
CA GLU A 373 23.70 -6.09 22.49
C GLU A 373 23.19 -5.16 23.60
N LEU A 374 22.61 -5.76 24.63
CA LEU A 374 22.26 -5.10 25.88
C LEU A 374 23.53 -4.99 26.73
N VAL A 375 23.88 -3.76 27.10
CA VAL A 375 25.06 -3.45 27.91
C VAL A 375 24.68 -2.54 29.07
N ARG A 376 25.50 -2.53 30.12
CA ARG A 376 25.40 -1.52 31.17
C ARG A 376 25.97 -0.20 30.66
N LYS A 377 25.30 0.90 30.99
CA LYS A 377 25.81 2.26 30.77
C LYS A 377 27.12 2.39 31.54
N GLU A 378 28.16 2.90 30.88
CA GLU A 378 29.39 3.24 31.57
C GLU A 378 29.09 4.39 32.54
N GLU A 379 29.50 4.26 33.80
CA GLU A 379 29.49 5.40 34.73
C GLU A 379 30.45 6.46 34.16
N GLU A 380 29.93 7.64 33.82
CA GLU A 380 30.77 8.80 33.53
C GLU A 380 31.65 9.06 34.76
N LYS A 381 32.93 8.68 34.65
CA LYS A 381 33.95 8.90 35.68
C LYS A 381 34.46 10.33 35.68
#